data_AF-A0A496PLF6-F1
#
_entry.id   AF-A0A496PLF6-F1
#
_cell.length_a   1.000
_cell.length_b   1.000
_cell.length_c   1.000
_cell.angle_alpha   90.00
_cell.angle_beta   90.00
_cell.angle_gamma   90.00
#
_symmetry.space_group_name_H-M   'P 1'
#
loop_
_entity.id
_entity.type
_entity.pdbx_description
1 polymer ?
#
loop_
_entity_poly.entity_id
_entity_poly.type
_entity_poly.pdbx_seq_one_letter_code
_entity_poly.pdbx_strand_id
1 'polypeptide(L)'
;MTSPVSGPHPETPVTRPTAVDLRVRTAPKIFPFLGAGFVLAALVALIAAWFSHASLVEAAAGGPVEFSFLAVFGFFLVTFGVVGVGVGALAFLLTDRVGRRRERTVHVVMEPVDDSTSDA
;
A
#
# COMPACT_ATOMS: atom_id res chain seq x y z
N MET A 1 -24.65 71.92 -19.58
CA MET A 1 -24.00 70.99 -18.64
C MET A 1 -24.81 69.71 -18.61
N THR A 2 -24.43 68.74 -19.44
CA THR A 2 -25.03 67.40 -19.50
C THR A 2 -23.87 66.41 -19.52
N SER A 3 -23.61 65.76 -18.40
CA SER A 3 -22.62 64.67 -18.33
C SER A 3 -23.26 63.41 -18.92
N PRO A 4 -22.58 62.65 -19.81
CA PRO A 4 -23.10 61.37 -20.25
C PRO A 4 -22.99 60.33 -19.13
N VAL A 5 -24.05 59.53 -19.00
CA VAL A 5 -24.15 58.35 -18.14
C VAL A 5 -23.14 57.29 -18.62
N SER A 6 -22.22 56.88 -17.75
CA SER A 6 -21.39 55.70 -17.97
C SER A 6 -22.28 54.45 -17.91
N GLY A 7 -22.48 53.79 -19.06
CA GLY A 7 -23.13 52.49 -19.11
C GLY A 7 -22.29 51.40 -18.41
N PRO A 8 -22.91 50.27 -18.04
CA PRO A 8 -22.20 49.16 -17.42
C PRO A 8 -21.09 48.66 -18.36
N HIS A 9 -19.85 48.68 -17.87
CA HIS A 9 -18.75 48.00 -18.55
C HIS A 9 -19.07 46.50 -18.58
N PRO A 10 -18.91 45.81 -19.71
CA PRO A 10 -18.89 44.36 -19.70
C PRO A 10 -17.68 43.95 -18.86
N GLU A 11 -17.94 43.51 -17.63
CA GLU A 11 -16.97 42.78 -16.82
C GLU A 11 -16.71 41.47 -17.58
N THR A 12 -15.73 41.48 -18.49
CA THR A 12 -15.21 40.24 -19.06
C THR A 12 -14.68 39.44 -17.87
N PRO A 13 -15.23 38.25 -17.54
CA PRO A 13 -14.66 37.45 -16.49
C PRO A 13 -13.26 37.07 -16.97
N VAL A 14 -12.24 37.70 -16.39
CA VAL A 14 -10.86 37.29 -16.60
C VAL A 14 -10.75 35.96 -15.86
N THR A 15 -11.08 34.86 -16.54
CA THR A 15 -10.81 33.50 -16.09
C THR A 15 -9.30 33.33 -16.06
N ARG A 16 -8.67 33.86 -15.00
CA ARG A 16 -7.23 33.73 -14.81
C ARG A 16 -6.99 32.25 -14.51
N PRO A 17 -6.08 31.57 -15.23
CA PRO A 17 -5.73 30.18 -14.93
C PRO A 17 -5.37 30.08 -13.45
N THR A 18 -6.24 29.45 -12.66
CA THR A 18 -6.00 29.28 -11.24
C THR A 18 -5.08 28.08 -11.11
N ALA A 19 -3.77 28.35 -11.01
CA ALA A 19 -2.79 27.33 -10.70
C ALA A 19 -3.10 26.78 -9.29
N VAL A 20 -3.66 25.57 -9.23
CA VAL A 20 -3.92 24.85 -7.98
C VAL A 20 -2.81 23.83 -7.78
N ASP A 21 -1.95 24.06 -6.78
CA ASP A 21 -0.92 23.09 -6.40
C ASP A 21 -1.56 21.87 -5.72
N LEU A 22 -1.78 20.78 -6.48
CA LEU A 22 -2.23 19.51 -5.95
C LEU A 22 -1.04 18.65 -5.50
N ARG A 23 -0.90 18.46 -4.18
CA ARG A 23 0.07 17.52 -3.62
C ARG A 23 -0.40 16.08 -3.81
N VAL A 24 0.11 15.42 -4.85
CA VAL A 24 -0.08 13.97 -5.04
C VAL A 24 0.98 13.22 -4.22
N ARG A 25 0.55 12.52 -3.17
CA ARG A 25 1.41 11.58 -2.43
C ARG A 25 1.20 10.17 -2.97
N THR A 26 2.26 9.53 -3.47
CA THR A 26 2.23 8.09 -3.76
C THR A 26 2.44 7.34 -2.46
N ALA A 27 1.37 6.76 -1.90
CA ALA A 27 1.48 5.93 -0.71
C ALA A 27 2.18 4.59 -1.06
N PRO A 28 3.13 4.10 -0.26
CA PRO A 28 3.70 2.77 -0.44
C PRO A 28 2.60 1.72 -0.23
N LYS A 29 2.56 0.68 -1.06
CA LYS A 29 1.57 -0.41 -0.93
C LYS A 29 1.96 -1.35 0.21
N ILE A 30 1.11 -1.50 1.22
CA ILE A 30 1.37 -2.38 2.39
C ILE A 30 1.30 -3.88 2.04
N PHE A 31 0.36 -4.28 1.17
CA PHE A 31 0.10 -5.68 0.81
C PHE A 31 1.34 -6.49 0.39
N PRO A 32 2.23 -6.02 -0.50
CA PRO A 32 3.44 -6.78 -0.85
C PRO A 32 4.38 -7.04 0.33
N PHE A 33 4.46 -6.15 1.33
CA PHE A 33 5.31 -6.39 2.51
C PHE A 33 4.72 -7.46 3.42
N LEU A 34 3.41 -7.42 3.66
CA LEU A 34 2.71 -8.44 4.44
C LEU A 34 2.76 -9.80 3.74
N GLY A 35 2.50 -9.81 2.43
CA GLY A 35 2.57 -11.01 1.62
C GLY A 35 3.97 -11.64 1.59
N ALA A 36 5.02 -10.83 1.39
CA ALA A 36 6.39 -11.33 1.42
C ALA A 36 6.76 -11.93 2.79
N GLY A 37 6.38 -11.26 3.88
CA GLY A 37 6.59 -11.76 5.23
C GLY A 37 5.86 -13.08 5.50
N PHE A 38 4.60 -13.19 5.07
CA PHE A 38 3.82 -14.42 5.17
C PHE A 38 4.43 -15.56 4.33
N VAL A 39 4.82 -15.29 3.09
CA VAL A 39 5.44 -16.30 2.21
C VAL A 39 6.74 -16.81 2.81
N LEU A 40 7.60 -15.92 3.32
CA LEU A 40 8.83 -16.32 3.98
C LEU A 40 8.55 -17.19 5.21
N ALA A 41 7.58 -16.80 6.03
CA ALA A 41 7.16 -17.60 7.18
C ALA A 41 6.57 -18.96 6.79
N ALA A 42 5.79 -19.04 5.71
CA ALA A 42 5.24 -20.28 5.19
C ALA A 42 6.35 -21.25 4.75
N LEU A 43 7.42 -20.73 4.13
CA LEU A 43 8.61 -21.53 3.80
C LEU A 43 9.30 -22.06 5.07
N VAL A 44 9.46 -21.22 6.09
CA VAL A 44 10.02 -21.66 7.39
C VAL A 44 9.13 -22.72 8.05
N ALA A 45 7.81 -22.54 8.03
CA ALA A 45 6.85 -23.52 8.54
C ALA A 45 6.93 -24.85 7.80
N LEU A 46 7.09 -24.81 6.47
CA LEU A 46 7.23 -26.00 5.64
C LEU A 46 8.51 -26.76 6.00
N ILE A 47 9.62 -26.05 6.15
CA ILE A 47 10.91 -26.64 6.55
C ILE A 47 10.80 -27.25 7.95
N ALA A 48 10.21 -26.54 8.91
CA ALA A 48 10.02 -27.02 10.28
C ALA A 48 9.15 -28.30 10.31
N ALA A 49 8.04 -28.30 9.58
CA ALA A 49 7.17 -29.46 9.46
C ALA A 49 7.88 -30.65 8.80
N TRP A 50 8.67 -30.39 7.75
CA TRP A 50 9.47 -31.42 7.10
C TRP A 50 10.44 -32.09 8.07
N PHE A 51 11.23 -31.32 8.82
CA PHE A 51 12.17 -31.87 9.79
C PHE A 51 11.48 -32.60 10.96
N SER A 52 10.28 -32.16 11.36
CA SER A 52 9.52 -32.84 12.41
C SER A 52 9.04 -34.22 12.00
N HIS A 53 8.74 -34.41 10.70
CA HIS A 53 8.15 -35.65 10.17
C HIS A 53 9.18 -36.56 9.50
N ALA A 54 10.32 -36.03 9.07
CA ALA A 54 11.38 -36.76 8.38
C ALA A 54 12.31 -37.53 9.32
N SER A 55 11.78 -38.38 10.22
CA SER A 55 12.52 -39.37 11.05
C SER A 55 13.36 -38.87 12.25
N LEU A 56 13.66 -37.57 12.38
CA LEU A 56 14.45 -37.06 13.52
C LEU A 56 13.69 -37.13 14.86
N VAL A 57 12.38 -36.91 14.83
CA VAL A 57 11.55 -36.92 16.04
C VAL A 57 11.08 -38.32 16.41
N GLU A 58 10.83 -39.22 15.45
CA GLU A 58 10.50 -40.63 15.76
C GLU A 58 11.57 -41.31 16.61
N ALA A 59 12.85 -41.06 16.30
CA ALA A 59 13.97 -41.58 17.06
C ALA A 59 14.06 -40.98 18.48
N ALA A 60 13.62 -39.74 18.68
CA ALA A 60 13.64 -39.03 19.97
C ALA A 60 12.38 -39.26 20.82
N ALA A 61 11.23 -39.52 20.20
CA ALA A 61 9.93 -39.66 20.84
C ALA A 61 9.69 -41.09 21.37
N GLY A 62 10.47 -42.09 20.94
CA GLY A 62 10.36 -43.47 21.42
C GLY A 62 9.05 -44.17 21.01
N GLY A 63 8.35 -43.65 20.01
CA GLY A 63 7.06 -44.15 19.53
C GLY A 63 6.63 -43.47 18.24
N PRO A 64 5.58 -44.00 17.56
CA PRO A 64 5.09 -43.46 16.29
C PRO A 64 4.56 -42.03 16.44
N VAL A 65 4.78 -41.18 15.43
CA VAL A 65 4.35 -39.77 15.44
C VAL A 65 2.83 -39.68 15.50
N GLU A 66 2.29 -39.04 16.54
CA GLU A 66 0.84 -38.91 16.75
C GLU A 66 0.16 -37.92 15.79
N PHE A 67 0.91 -36.97 15.22
CA PHE A 67 0.36 -35.90 14.37
C PHE A 67 0.75 -36.07 12.90
N SER A 68 -0.24 -35.91 12.01
CA SER A 68 0.01 -35.90 10.57
C SER A 68 0.82 -34.69 10.14
N PHE A 69 1.59 -34.83 9.06
CA PHE A 69 2.36 -33.74 8.45
C PHE A 69 1.54 -32.46 8.28
N LEU A 70 0.30 -32.57 7.77
CA LEU A 70 -0.54 -31.41 7.50
C LEU A 70 -0.96 -30.70 8.79
N ALA A 71 -1.17 -31.43 9.89
CA ALA A 71 -1.50 -30.84 11.19
C ALA A 71 -0.30 -30.05 11.74
N VAL A 72 0.90 -30.62 11.69
CA VAL A 72 2.13 -29.95 12.15
C VAL A 72 2.47 -28.74 11.28
N PHE A 73 2.38 -28.91 9.96
CA PHE A 73 2.54 -27.80 9.01
C PHE A 73 1.54 -26.68 9.27
N GLY A 74 0.25 -27.01 9.45
CA GLY A 74 -0.79 -26.03 9.73
C GLY A 74 -0.52 -25.23 11.01
N PHE A 75 -0.10 -25.90 12.09
CA PHE A 75 0.29 -25.24 13.33
C PHE A 75 1.44 -24.24 13.14
N PHE A 76 2.52 -24.67 12.47
CA PHE A 76 3.66 -23.80 12.21
C PHE A 76 3.31 -22.68 11.22
N LEU A 77 2.46 -22.95 10.23
CA LEU A 77 2.04 -21.96 9.23
C LEU A 77 1.26 -20.83 9.89
N VAL A 78 0.34 -21.13 10.81
CA VAL A 78 -0.40 -20.10 11.55
C VAL A 78 0.55 -19.33 12.47
N THR A 79 1.37 -20.04 13.23
CA THR A 79 2.27 -19.44 14.23
C THR A 79 3.31 -18.54 13.56
N PHE A 80 4.07 -19.06 12.59
CA PHE A 80 5.04 -18.27 11.86
C PHE A 80 4.37 -17.27 10.93
N GLY A 81 3.19 -17.57 10.38
CA GLY A 81 2.45 -16.65 9.51
C GLY A 81 2.13 -15.33 10.21
N VAL A 82 1.64 -15.38 11.46
CA VAL A 82 1.39 -14.17 12.27
C VAL A 82 2.68 -13.39 12.50
N VAL A 83 3.76 -14.08 12.89
CA VAL A 83 5.07 -13.45 13.12
C VAL A 83 5.63 -12.83 11.84
N GLY A 84 5.57 -13.55 10.72
CA GLY A 84 6.07 -13.13 9.42
C GLY A 84 5.32 -11.92 8.87
N VAL A 85 4.00 -11.89 9.00
CA VAL A 85 3.18 -10.71 8.69
C VAL A 85 3.59 -9.53 9.56
N GLY A 86 3.82 -9.74 10.86
CA GLY A 86 4.30 -8.70 11.78
C GLY A 86 5.66 -8.14 11.37
N VAL A 87 6.62 -8.99 10.99
CA VAL A 87 7.93 -8.58 10.47
C VAL A 87 7.79 -7.83 9.15
N GLY A 88 6.92 -8.30 8.25
CA GLY A 88 6.60 -7.62 7.00
C GLY A 88 6.01 -6.21 7.23
N ALA A 89 5.09 -6.08 8.17
CA ALA A 89 4.52 -4.80 8.57
C ALA A 89 5.58 -3.86 9.18
N LEU A 90 6.51 -4.40 9.96
CA LEU A 90 7.63 -3.62 10.48
C LEU A 90 8.55 -3.13 9.36
N ALA A 91 8.89 -3.99 8.39
CA ALA A 91 9.66 -3.60 7.21
C ALA A 91 8.94 -2.54 6.36
N PHE A 92 7.62 -2.63 6.23
CA PHE A 92 6.80 -1.58 5.62
C PHE A 92 6.93 -0.27 6.38
N LEU A 93 6.83 -0.28 7.72
CA LEU A 93 6.93 0.93 8.53
C LEU A 93 8.31 1.60 8.39
N LEU A 94 9.38 0.81 8.35
CA LEU A 94 10.73 1.31 8.08
C LEU A 94 10.83 1.96 6.69
N THR A 95 10.25 1.31 5.68
CA THR A 95 10.27 1.82 4.30
C THR A 95 9.40 3.08 4.16
N ASP A 96 8.21 3.11 4.76
CA ASP A 96 7.33 4.29 4.82
C ASP A 96 8.04 5.46 5.50
N ARG A 97 8.76 5.20 6.60
CA ARG A 97 9.54 6.20 7.34
C ARG A 97 10.59 6.88 6.46
N VAL A 98 11.29 6.11 5.62
CA VAL A 98 12.31 6.62 4.69
C VAL A 98 11.65 7.30 3.48
N GLY A 99 10.55 6.76 2.99
CA GLY A 99 9.80 7.25 1.83
C GLY A 99 9.19 8.64 2.04
N ARG A 100 8.74 8.98 3.26
CA ARG A 100 8.21 10.32 3.60
C ARG A 100 9.22 11.46 3.38
N ARG A 101 10.52 11.18 3.28
CA ARG A 101 11.54 12.22 2.97
C ARG A 101 11.65 12.54 1.48
N ARG A 102 10.99 11.78 0.60
CA ARG A 102 11.05 11.93 -0.87
C ARG A 102 9.69 12.35 -1.45
N GLU A 103 9.04 13.34 -0.85
CA GLU A 103 7.91 14.00 -1.50
C GLU A 103 8.39 14.68 -2.80
N ARG A 104 7.96 14.16 -3.95
CA ARG A 104 8.13 14.84 -5.25
C ARG A 104 6.97 15.81 -5.42
N THR A 105 7.29 17.09 -5.52
CA THR A 105 6.33 18.13 -5.92
C THR A 105 6.01 17.94 -7.40
N VAL A 106 4.74 17.70 -7.73
CA VAL A 106 4.25 17.68 -9.11
C VAL A 106 3.38 18.92 -9.30
N HIS A 107 3.76 19.80 -10.22
CA HIS A 107 2.93 20.94 -10.62
C HIS A 107 1.88 20.45 -11.61
N VAL A 108 0.61 20.58 -11.25
CA VAL A 108 -0.53 20.28 -12.13
C VAL A 108 -1.15 21.61 -12.55
N VAL A 109 -1.20 21.87 -13.85
CA VAL A 109 -1.93 23.00 -14.42
C VAL A 109 -3.34 22.49 -14.72
N MET A 110 -4.34 22.96 -13.96
CA MET A 110 -5.73 22.70 -14.30
C MET A 110 -6.10 23.63 -15.46
N GLU A 111 -6.34 23.05 -16.63
CA GLU A 111 -7.01 23.76 -17.71
C GLU A 111 -8.51 23.76 -17.42
N PRO A 112 -9.14 24.93 -17.21
CA PRO A 112 -10.57 24.99 -17.03
C PRO A 112 -11.24 24.54 -18.33
N VAL A 113 -12.01 23.44 -18.26
CA VAL A 113 -12.90 23.03 -19.35
C VAL A 113 -14.02 24.05 -19.39
N ASP A 114 -14.14 24.77 -20.50
CA ASP A 114 -15.19 25.73 -20.75
C ASP A 114 -16.46 24.97 -21.15
N ASP A 115 -17.54 25.10 -20.37
CA ASP A 115 -18.82 24.41 -20.61
C ASP A 115 -19.59 24.98 -21.82
N SER A 116 -18.98 25.89 -22.59
CA SER A 116 -19.56 26.53 -23.77
C SER A 116 -19.79 25.57 -24.96
N THR A 117 -19.37 24.30 -24.85
CA THR A 117 -19.56 23.26 -25.87
C THR A 117 -20.66 22.22 -25.57
N SER A 118 -21.41 22.33 -24.47
CA SER A 118 -22.44 21.32 -24.11
C SER A 118 -23.86 21.59 -24.63
N ASP A 119 -24.10 22.73 -25.29
CA ASP A 119 -25.45 23.15 -25.73
C ASP A 119 -25.63 23.22 -27.27
N ALA A 120 -24.95 22.36 -28.04
CA ALA A 120 -25.13 22.24 -29.50
C ALA A 120 -25.73 20.90 -29.93
#